data_AF-A0A5A7ZR10-F1
#
_entry.id   AF-A0A5A7ZR10-F1
#
_cell.length_a   1.000
_cell.length_b   1.000
_cell.length_c   1.000
_cell.angle_alpha   90.00
_cell.angle_beta   90.00
_cell.angle_gamma   90.00
#
_symmetry.space_group_name_H-M   'P 1'
#
loop_
_entity.id
_entity.type
_entity.pdbx_description
1 polymer ?
#
loop_
_entity_poly.entity_id
_entity_poly.type
_entity_poly.pdbx_seq_one_letter_code
_entity_poly.pdbx_strand_id
1 'polypeptide(L)'
;MTNVLGGSDRRLKFGIFFVCLALYIAVGYWLQIQNGFIMGDTLSRVSSTRSVLFSRDPHLAALGFIFTPVAAMVQIPAVWLSPFFPEITARAFSGTLMSALFMSGAAVQIFSMGADRGLPRAYALAITAMFALNPMIVFYGSNGMSEGPFIFFMTWAVRRLIMWMVDDDVHHLVTAGGVAMGLAYLTRYDALATVGAAGLVVGITTYLRARPAPRVRRAVMDMLIVSGPGVAAFLGWAVAGWLITGEAFAQFTSQYGNAAILEQSGMTAPNTVEAVSFAGACIMLLAPTLLPLMLWAIMQRWGRPNWQMLVAPLAMFGAVLAFQALSYAQGSTFPFLRFFIIAIPMAATLALLGVPDGTFAPPKRRGKYAPAASVVVPQRRTAATYVVVASTFAIGIPVTVVGMSLPDYAPQEYGLAAVLAPDPGDVTDRAATEQRIARTFATERRIADYLETLDLPDSSVITDTVYGFGIIAASPRPKMFVIPSDPDFTELLNDPVENGVRYLLSVPPTGRGTSDALNLRYPTLYETGAEVATLELEIPNDGDGQPDWRLYRVADPSESG
;
A
#
# COMPACT_ATOMS: atom_id res chain seq x y z
N MET A 1 -25.11 14.21 -30.80
CA MET A 1 -25.90 13.94 -29.58
C MET A 1 -24.98 13.88 -28.36
N THR A 2 -24.38 15.01 -27.98
CA THR A 2 -23.30 15.06 -26.97
C THR A 2 -23.51 16.23 -26.01
N ASN A 3 -24.67 16.28 -25.36
CA ASN A 3 -24.99 17.33 -24.38
C ASN A 3 -25.75 16.81 -23.13
N VAL A 4 -25.69 15.51 -22.82
CA VAL A 4 -26.51 14.94 -21.70
C VAL A 4 -25.81 15.04 -20.33
N LEU A 5 -24.52 15.41 -20.26
CA LEU A 5 -23.81 15.63 -18.99
C LEU A 5 -23.24 17.07 -18.96
N GLY A 6 -24.14 18.02 -18.71
CA GLY A 6 -23.88 19.47 -18.70
C GLY A 6 -23.15 19.98 -17.45
N GLY A 7 -21.90 19.58 -17.24
CA GLY A 7 -21.02 20.11 -16.19
C GLY A 7 -19.65 20.54 -16.71
N SER A 8 -18.96 21.43 -16.00
CA SER A 8 -17.53 21.67 -16.23
C SER A 8 -16.71 20.47 -15.76
N ASP A 9 -15.60 20.16 -16.43
CA ASP A 9 -14.73 19.04 -16.06
C ASP A 9 -14.24 19.14 -14.60
N ARG A 10 -14.16 20.36 -14.06
CA ARG A 10 -13.86 20.60 -12.65
C ARG A 10 -14.95 20.04 -11.73
N ARG A 11 -16.24 20.29 -12.01
CA ARG A 11 -17.36 19.75 -11.22
C ARG A 11 -17.39 18.23 -11.28
N LEU A 12 -17.14 17.64 -12.44
CA LEU A 12 -17.07 16.18 -12.60
C LEU A 12 -15.93 15.58 -11.77
N LYS A 13 -14.73 16.18 -11.79
CA LYS A 13 -13.60 15.73 -10.97
C LYS A 13 -13.92 15.76 -9.48
N PHE A 14 -14.56 16.82 -8.99
CA PHE A 14 -15.04 16.88 -7.60
C PHE A 14 -16.11 15.82 -7.31
N GLY A 15 -17.06 15.61 -8.22
CA GLY A 15 -18.08 14.58 -8.09
C GLY A 15 -17.47 13.17 -7.98
N ILE A 16 -16.54 12.82 -8.88
CA ILE A 16 -15.83 11.54 -8.86
C ILE A 16 -15.10 11.37 -7.52
N PHE A 17 -14.36 12.39 -7.09
CA PHE A 17 -13.61 12.35 -5.83
C PHE A 17 -14.52 12.05 -4.64
N PHE A 18 -15.57 12.84 -4.42
CA PHE A 18 -16.42 12.69 -3.24
C PHE A 18 -17.29 11.43 -3.29
N VAL A 19 -17.76 11.01 -4.47
CA VAL A 19 -18.49 9.74 -4.62
C VAL A 19 -17.60 8.54 -4.30
N CYS A 20 -16.38 8.51 -4.85
CA CYS A 20 -15.43 7.44 -4.56
C CYS A 20 -14.98 7.47 -3.09
N LEU A 21 -14.73 8.66 -2.53
CA LEU A 21 -14.36 8.83 -1.13
C LEU A 21 -15.45 8.29 -0.20
N ALA A 22 -16.72 8.69 -0.43
CA ALA A 22 -17.85 8.21 0.36
C ALA A 22 -18.02 6.69 0.23
N LEU A 23 -17.90 6.13 -0.98
CA LEU A 23 -17.94 4.69 -1.21
C LEU A 23 -16.86 3.95 -0.43
N TYR A 24 -15.59 4.37 -0.56
CA TYR A 24 -14.47 3.67 0.08
C TYR A 24 -14.50 3.80 1.61
N ILE A 25 -14.91 4.95 2.14
CA ILE A 25 -15.13 5.12 3.58
C ILE A 25 -16.27 4.22 4.07
N ALA A 26 -17.39 4.15 3.34
CA ALA A 26 -18.53 3.31 3.72
C ALA A 26 -18.18 1.82 3.71
N VAL A 27 -17.47 1.36 2.68
CA VAL A 27 -17.00 -0.03 2.60
C VAL A 27 -16.01 -0.33 3.72
N GLY A 28 -15.08 0.58 4.00
CA GLY A 28 -14.09 0.37 5.06
C GLY A 28 -14.69 0.39 6.46
N TYR A 29 -15.68 1.26 6.69
CA TYR A 29 -16.47 1.28 7.93
C TYR A 29 -17.20 -0.06 8.12
N TRP A 30 -17.83 -0.57 7.06
CA TRP A 30 -18.50 -1.86 7.09
C TRP A 30 -17.51 -3.01 7.35
N LEU A 31 -16.37 -3.06 6.66
CA LEU A 31 -15.37 -4.12 6.84
C LEU A 31 -14.73 -4.10 8.23
N GLN A 32 -14.15 -2.97 8.63
CA GLN A 32 -13.30 -2.89 9.81
C GLN A 32 -14.10 -2.69 11.11
N ILE A 33 -15.07 -1.77 11.11
CA ILE A 33 -15.81 -1.43 12.33
C ILE A 33 -16.95 -2.42 12.56
N GLN A 34 -17.80 -2.67 11.56
CA GLN A 34 -18.95 -3.56 11.75
C GLN A 34 -18.56 -5.05 11.78
N ASN A 35 -17.64 -5.47 10.90
CA ASN A 35 -17.28 -6.90 10.77
C ASN A 35 -15.92 -7.27 11.37
N GLY A 36 -15.12 -6.30 11.84
CA GLY A 36 -13.81 -6.58 12.45
C GLY A 36 -12.75 -7.12 11.50
N PHE A 37 -12.97 -7.03 10.19
CA PHE A 37 -12.05 -7.48 9.15
C PHE A 37 -10.93 -6.46 8.97
N ILE A 38 -9.76 -6.75 9.54
CA ILE A 38 -8.64 -5.81 9.64
C ILE A 38 -7.37 -6.42 9.06
N MET A 39 -6.65 -5.61 8.30
CA MET A 39 -5.38 -6.00 7.70
C MET A 39 -4.21 -5.73 8.65
N GLY A 40 -3.33 -6.72 8.81
CA GLY A 40 -2.20 -6.64 9.74
C GLY A 40 -1.26 -5.47 9.46
N ASP A 41 -0.86 -5.27 8.20
CA ASP A 41 -0.01 -4.14 7.80
C ASP A 41 -0.66 -2.77 8.05
N THR A 42 -1.99 -2.72 8.00
CA THR A 42 -2.73 -1.49 8.30
C THR A 42 -2.70 -1.24 9.80
N LEU A 43 -3.06 -2.25 10.60
CA LEU A 43 -3.12 -2.14 12.06
C LEU A 43 -1.76 -1.86 12.67
N SER A 44 -0.69 -2.46 12.16
CA SER A 44 0.68 -2.17 12.62
C SER A 44 1.06 -0.72 12.38
N ARG A 45 0.78 -0.17 11.18
CA ARG A 45 1.02 1.26 10.89
C ARG A 45 0.16 2.19 11.72
N VAL A 46 -1.09 1.82 12.00
CA VAL A 46 -1.99 2.57 12.89
C VAL A 46 -1.42 2.58 14.31
N SER A 47 -0.93 1.42 14.79
CA SER A 47 -0.26 1.31 16.08
C SER A 47 0.97 2.23 16.15
N SER A 48 1.86 2.17 15.15
CA SER A 48 3.04 3.06 15.09
C SER A 48 2.65 4.54 15.03
N THR A 49 1.60 4.88 14.26
CA THR A 49 1.08 6.26 14.21
C THR A 49 0.53 6.71 15.55
N ARG A 50 -0.13 5.82 16.29
CA ARG A 50 -0.63 6.09 17.64
C ARG A 50 0.52 6.29 18.62
N SER A 51 1.59 5.51 18.51
CA SER A 51 2.78 5.68 19.34
C SER A 51 3.39 7.07 19.20
N VAL A 52 3.39 7.67 18.01
CA VAL A 52 3.87 9.06 17.81
C VAL A 52 3.14 10.08 18.68
N LEU A 53 1.86 9.86 18.99
CA LEU A 53 1.02 10.83 19.69
C LEU A 53 0.75 10.47 21.16
N PHE A 54 0.64 9.18 21.46
CA PHE A 54 0.05 8.70 22.71
C PHE A 54 0.87 7.60 23.40
N SER A 55 2.09 7.26 22.94
CA SER A 55 2.98 6.35 23.66
C SER A 55 3.45 6.95 25.00
N ARG A 56 4.26 6.17 25.74
CA ARG A 56 4.98 6.63 26.93
C ARG A 56 5.95 7.78 26.60
N ASP A 57 6.61 7.71 25.44
CA ASP A 57 7.48 8.76 24.89
C ASP A 57 7.07 9.16 23.45
N PRO A 58 6.18 10.17 23.29
CA PRO A 58 5.70 10.59 21.98
C PRO A 58 6.77 11.30 21.14
N HIS A 59 7.26 10.64 20.09
CA HIS A 59 8.24 11.21 19.17
C HIS A 59 8.05 10.69 17.72
N LEU A 60 8.50 11.44 16.71
CA LEU A 60 8.28 11.06 15.29
C LEU A 60 9.01 9.78 14.86
N ALA A 61 10.15 9.47 15.46
CA ALA A 61 10.87 8.21 15.20
C ALA A 61 10.09 6.95 15.63
N ALA A 62 9.06 7.08 16.48
CA ALA A 62 8.19 5.97 16.89
C ALA A 62 7.35 5.41 15.73
N LEU A 63 7.31 6.09 14.57
CA LEU A 63 6.75 5.53 13.33
C LEU A 63 7.47 4.25 12.88
N GLY A 64 8.74 4.09 13.26
CA GLY A 64 9.62 3.05 12.75
C GLY A 64 10.15 3.34 11.33
N PHE A 65 11.17 2.58 10.94
CA PHE A 65 11.88 2.73 9.65
C PHE A 65 11.75 1.52 8.73
N ILE A 66 10.97 0.50 9.15
CA ILE A 66 10.67 -0.69 8.35
C ILE A 66 9.76 -0.29 7.18
N PHE A 67 8.64 0.34 7.49
CA PHE A 67 7.73 0.91 6.48
C PHE A 67 8.12 2.34 6.12
N THR A 68 7.70 2.75 4.94
CA THR A 68 7.86 4.13 4.49
C THR A 68 6.87 5.07 5.20
N PRO A 69 7.21 6.36 5.36
CA PRO A 69 6.56 7.20 6.36
C PRO A 69 5.20 7.74 5.93
N VAL A 70 4.93 7.95 4.62
CA VAL A 70 3.73 8.69 4.18
C VAL A 70 2.45 7.98 4.57
N ALA A 71 2.41 6.65 4.47
CA ALA A 71 1.22 5.87 4.81
C ALA A 71 0.84 6.01 6.30
N ALA A 72 1.79 6.26 7.19
CA ALA A 72 1.55 6.49 8.61
C ALA A 72 1.37 7.98 8.94
N MET A 73 2.23 8.87 8.41
CA MET A 73 2.17 10.31 8.68
C MET A 73 0.84 10.95 8.28
N VAL A 74 0.22 10.52 7.18
CA VAL A 74 -1.08 11.04 6.75
C VAL A 74 -2.21 10.65 7.71
N GLN A 75 -2.02 9.60 8.50
CA GLN A 75 -3.01 9.16 9.49
C GLN A 75 -2.96 9.98 10.79
N ILE A 76 -1.88 10.72 11.07
CA ILE A 76 -1.68 11.49 12.32
C ILE A 76 -2.90 12.37 12.67
N PRO A 77 -3.49 13.18 11.76
CA PRO A 77 -4.64 14.00 12.11
C PRO A 77 -5.88 13.19 12.48
N ALA A 78 -6.07 12.02 11.88
CA ALA A 78 -7.18 11.12 12.23
C ALA A 78 -6.93 10.45 13.59
N VAL A 79 -5.72 9.93 13.80
CA VAL A 79 -5.33 9.27 15.06
C VAL A 79 -5.38 10.24 16.24
N TRP A 80 -5.09 11.53 16.04
CA TRP A 80 -5.27 12.54 17.09
C TRP A 80 -6.68 12.58 17.68
N LEU A 81 -7.70 12.15 16.92
CA LEU A 81 -9.09 12.07 17.37
C LEU A 81 -9.43 10.74 18.09
N SER A 82 -8.48 9.81 18.21
CA SER A 82 -8.72 8.50 18.83
C SER A 82 -9.20 8.55 20.29
N PRO A 83 -8.87 9.55 21.13
CA PRO A 83 -9.45 9.64 22.48
C PRO A 83 -10.97 9.84 22.47
N PHE A 84 -11.52 10.45 21.41
CA PHE A 84 -12.97 10.67 21.26
C PHE A 84 -13.67 9.53 20.49
N PHE A 85 -12.93 8.88 19.60
CA PHE A 85 -13.42 7.77 18.78
C PHE A 85 -12.38 6.63 18.78
N PRO A 86 -12.39 5.75 19.80
CA PRO A 86 -11.37 4.69 19.96
C PRO A 86 -11.27 3.74 18.76
N GLU A 87 -12.38 3.51 18.05
CA GLU A 87 -12.44 2.69 16.83
C GLU A 87 -11.51 3.20 15.72
N ILE A 88 -11.11 4.49 15.73
CA ILE A 88 -10.12 5.04 14.80
C ILE A 88 -8.82 4.24 14.83
N THR A 89 -8.37 3.83 16.03
CA THR A 89 -7.16 3.04 16.22
C THR A 89 -7.46 1.57 16.43
N ALA A 90 -8.44 1.24 17.28
CA ALA A 90 -8.75 -0.14 17.65
C ALA A 90 -9.24 -1.01 16.47
N ARG A 91 -9.81 -0.38 15.44
CA ARG A 91 -10.25 -1.05 14.20
C ARG A 91 -9.44 -0.65 12.97
N ALA A 92 -8.33 0.05 13.14
CA ALA A 92 -7.49 0.54 12.03
C ALA A 92 -8.21 1.50 11.05
N PHE A 93 -9.29 2.16 11.48
CA PHE A 93 -10.10 3.03 10.61
C PHE A 93 -9.37 4.30 10.15
N SER A 94 -8.37 4.79 10.89
CA SER A 94 -7.49 5.85 10.37
C SER A 94 -6.79 5.46 9.06
N GLY A 95 -6.44 4.17 8.93
CA GLY A 95 -5.89 3.62 7.70
C GLY A 95 -6.87 3.76 6.54
N THR A 96 -8.12 3.34 6.73
CA THR A 96 -9.19 3.47 5.72
C THR A 96 -9.36 4.90 5.24
N LEU A 97 -9.36 5.89 6.15
CA LEU A 97 -9.47 7.29 5.77
C LEU A 97 -8.32 7.71 4.84
N MET A 98 -7.09 7.26 5.14
CA MET A 98 -5.91 7.51 4.31
C MET A 98 -6.03 6.82 2.94
N SER A 99 -6.32 5.51 2.88
CA SER A 99 -6.43 4.80 1.60
C SER A 99 -7.56 5.34 0.74
N ALA A 100 -8.71 5.70 1.32
CA ALA A 100 -9.88 6.22 0.63
C ALA A 100 -9.60 7.60 0.01
N LEU A 101 -8.90 8.46 0.75
CA LEU A 101 -8.48 9.79 0.27
C LEU A 101 -7.62 9.68 -0.98
N PHE A 102 -6.61 8.81 -0.98
CA PHE A 102 -5.72 8.68 -2.12
C PHE A 102 -6.33 7.90 -3.28
N MET A 103 -7.06 6.82 -3.02
CA MET A 103 -7.68 6.02 -4.08
C MET A 103 -8.76 6.81 -4.84
N SER A 104 -9.53 7.65 -4.13
CA SER A 104 -10.46 8.60 -4.77
C SER A 104 -9.72 9.63 -5.63
N GLY A 105 -8.56 10.11 -5.16
CA GLY A 105 -7.63 10.89 -5.97
C GLY A 105 -7.16 10.16 -7.23
N ALA A 106 -6.88 8.85 -7.14
CA ALA A 106 -6.43 8.05 -8.28
C ALA A 106 -7.52 7.93 -9.36
N ALA A 107 -8.78 7.73 -8.95
CA ALA A 107 -9.92 7.77 -9.87
C ALA A 107 -10.00 9.11 -10.63
N VAL A 108 -9.75 10.24 -9.94
CA VAL A 108 -9.66 11.55 -10.59
C VAL A 108 -8.50 11.64 -11.58
N GLN A 109 -7.35 11.01 -11.28
CA GLN A 109 -6.22 10.99 -12.23
C GLN A 109 -6.56 10.19 -13.49
N ILE A 110 -7.20 9.03 -13.37
CA ILE A 110 -7.65 8.22 -14.52
C ILE A 110 -8.64 9.01 -15.39
N PHE A 111 -9.67 9.62 -14.78
CA PHE A 111 -10.59 10.48 -15.53
C PHE A 111 -9.86 11.64 -16.22
N SER A 112 -8.94 12.26 -15.50
CA SER A 112 -8.21 13.41 -16.01
C SER A 112 -7.23 13.05 -17.13
N MET A 113 -6.67 11.84 -17.18
CA MET A 113 -5.91 11.37 -18.34
C MET A 113 -6.79 11.40 -19.61
N GLY A 114 -8.05 10.94 -19.51
CA GLY A 114 -8.99 11.01 -20.62
C GLY A 114 -9.39 12.44 -20.98
N ALA A 115 -9.67 13.27 -19.98
CA ALA A 115 -10.06 14.67 -20.18
C ALA A 115 -8.93 15.52 -20.79
N ASP A 116 -7.69 15.38 -20.32
CA ASP A 116 -6.53 16.12 -20.83
C ASP A 116 -6.24 15.78 -22.31
N ARG A 117 -6.66 14.59 -22.76
CA ARG A 117 -6.56 14.10 -24.14
C ARG A 117 -7.80 14.42 -24.99
N GLY A 118 -8.80 15.12 -24.43
CA GLY A 118 -10.03 15.49 -25.13
C GLY A 118 -10.94 14.32 -25.49
N LEU A 119 -10.87 13.20 -24.75
CA LEU A 119 -11.72 12.04 -25.03
C LEU A 119 -13.20 12.33 -24.74
N PRO A 120 -14.14 11.61 -25.38
CA PRO A 120 -15.56 11.72 -25.05
C PRO A 120 -15.80 11.48 -23.57
N ARG A 121 -16.48 12.41 -22.90
CA ARG A 121 -16.71 12.37 -21.44
C ARG A 121 -17.30 11.05 -20.96
N ALA A 122 -18.30 10.53 -21.68
CA ALA A 122 -18.94 9.26 -21.33
C ALA A 122 -17.95 8.09 -21.34
N TYR A 123 -17.00 8.07 -22.28
CA TYR A 123 -15.97 7.04 -22.34
C TYR A 123 -14.97 7.17 -21.19
N ALA A 124 -14.47 8.39 -20.93
CA ALA A 124 -13.54 8.63 -19.82
C ALA A 124 -14.18 8.29 -18.46
N LEU A 125 -15.45 8.63 -18.26
CA LEU A 125 -16.23 8.25 -17.09
C LEU A 125 -16.43 6.74 -16.99
N ALA A 126 -16.74 6.05 -18.09
CA ALA A 126 -16.91 4.60 -18.08
C ALA A 126 -15.63 3.87 -17.66
N ILE A 127 -14.47 4.21 -18.24
CA ILE A 127 -13.19 3.61 -17.85
C ILE A 127 -12.85 3.94 -16.39
N THR A 128 -13.12 5.17 -15.95
CA THR A 128 -12.89 5.57 -14.56
C THR A 128 -13.80 4.82 -13.59
N ALA A 129 -15.07 4.62 -13.93
CA ALA A 129 -16.00 3.84 -13.12
C ALA A 129 -15.58 2.36 -13.05
N MET A 130 -15.19 1.76 -14.18
CA MET A 130 -14.68 0.39 -14.22
C MET A 130 -13.41 0.22 -13.38
N PHE A 131 -12.51 1.22 -13.38
CA PHE A 131 -11.34 1.25 -12.51
C PHE A 131 -11.74 1.40 -11.03
N ALA A 132 -12.54 2.43 -10.70
CA ALA A 132 -12.88 2.78 -9.32
C ALA A 132 -13.77 1.74 -8.62
N LEU A 133 -14.59 1.01 -9.38
CA LEU A 133 -15.48 -0.05 -8.90
C LEU A 133 -14.88 -1.45 -9.08
N ASN A 134 -13.65 -1.56 -9.57
CA ASN A 134 -12.96 -2.86 -9.58
C ASN A 134 -12.84 -3.36 -8.12
N PRO A 135 -13.19 -4.62 -7.81
CA PRO A 135 -13.19 -5.17 -6.46
C PRO A 135 -11.87 -4.98 -5.71
N MET A 136 -10.72 -5.16 -6.37
CA MET A 136 -9.42 -4.90 -5.75
C MET A 136 -9.22 -3.42 -5.45
N ILE A 137 -9.65 -2.52 -6.33
CA ILE A 137 -9.55 -1.07 -6.09
C ILE A 137 -10.48 -0.63 -4.95
N VAL A 138 -11.68 -1.18 -4.87
CA VAL A 138 -12.62 -0.90 -3.77
C VAL A 138 -12.05 -1.39 -2.44
N PHE A 139 -11.53 -2.63 -2.41
CA PHE A 139 -10.98 -3.24 -1.21
C PHE A 139 -9.72 -2.49 -0.72
N TYR A 140 -8.75 -2.24 -1.60
CA TYR A 140 -7.53 -1.50 -1.26
C TYR A 140 -7.74 0.02 -1.12
N GLY A 141 -8.84 0.55 -1.62
CA GLY A 141 -9.31 1.89 -1.30
C GLY A 141 -9.88 1.99 0.11
N SER A 142 -10.32 0.88 0.71
CA SER A 142 -11.08 0.87 1.96
C SER A 142 -10.41 0.14 3.14
N ASN A 143 -9.27 -0.53 2.94
CA ASN A 143 -8.63 -1.37 3.97
C ASN A 143 -7.40 -0.73 4.65
N GLY A 144 -7.01 0.48 4.24
CA GLY A 144 -5.94 1.26 4.86
C GLY A 144 -4.50 0.90 4.50
N MET A 145 -4.30 0.00 3.54
CA MET A 145 -2.97 -0.36 3.09
C MET A 145 -2.33 0.72 2.16
N SER A 146 -1.07 0.52 1.78
CA SER A 146 -0.28 1.54 1.05
C SER A 146 -0.56 1.59 -0.46
N GLU A 147 -1.38 0.68 -0.98
CA GLU A 147 -1.76 0.58 -2.37
C GLU A 147 -2.52 1.83 -2.84
N GLY A 148 -3.41 2.39 -2.01
CA GLY A 148 -4.14 3.63 -2.31
C GLY A 148 -3.22 4.82 -2.65
N PRO A 149 -2.35 5.28 -1.72
CA PRO A 149 -1.40 6.35 -2.00
C PRO A 149 -0.43 6.02 -3.12
N PHE A 150 0.05 4.77 -3.21
CA PHE A 150 0.95 4.37 -4.28
C PHE A 150 0.32 4.50 -5.67
N ILE A 151 -0.89 3.96 -5.86
CA ILE A 151 -1.62 4.05 -7.14
C ILE A 151 -1.92 5.52 -7.48
N PHE A 152 -2.27 6.36 -6.50
CA PHE A 152 -2.49 7.78 -6.72
C PHE A 152 -1.25 8.48 -7.29
N PHE A 153 -0.11 8.36 -6.61
CA PHE A 153 1.11 9.03 -7.04
C PHE A 153 1.63 8.47 -8.37
N MET A 154 1.54 7.15 -8.57
CA MET A 154 1.93 6.51 -9.82
C MET A 154 1.07 6.96 -11.00
N THR A 155 -0.26 6.95 -10.86
CA THR A 155 -1.17 7.42 -11.91
C THR A 155 -1.01 8.92 -12.17
N TRP A 156 -0.77 9.72 -11.14
CA TRP A 156 -0.50 11.14 -11.29
C TRP A 156 0.80 11.39 -12.08
N ALA A 157 1.88 10.68 -11.75
CA ALA A 157 3.16 10.79 -12.46
C ALA A 157 3.03 10.36 -13.93
N VAL A 158 2.40 9.20 -14.19
CA VAL A 158 2.14 8.70 -15.55
C VAL A 158 1.31 9.68 -16.37
N ARG A 159 0.24 10.24 -15.80
CA ARG A 159 -0.60 11.25 -16.47
C ARG A 159 0.22 12.45 -16.94
N ARG A 160 1.11 12.95 -16.07
CA ARG A 160 1.96 14.11 -16.36
C ARG A 160 2.99 13.78 -17.43
N LEU A 161 3.63 12.61 -17.35
CA LEU A 161 4.59 12.19 -18.37
C LEU A 161 3.95 11.91 -19.73
N ILE A 162 2.70 11.42 -19.77
CA ILE A 162 1.93 11.33 -21.02
C ILE A 162 1.77 12.70 -21.69
N MET A 163 1.43 13.74 -20.92
CA MET A 163 1.28 15.10 -21.47
C MET A 163 2.61 15.76 -21.83
N TRP A 164 3.67 15.52 -21.05
CA TRP A 164 5.04 15.94 -21.36
C TRP A 164 5.52 15.38 -22.71
N MET A 165 5.13 14.15 -23.05
CA MET A 165 5.41 13.56 -24.37
C MET A 165 4.76 14.36 -25.52
N VAL A 166 3.78 15.23 -25.27
CA VAL A 166 3.12 16.05 -26.29
C VAL A 166 3.66 17.46 -26.34
N ASP A 167 3.75 18.11 -25.18
CA ASP A 167 3.97 19.54 -25.10
C ASP A 167 5.39 19.93 -24.67
N ASP A 168 6.22 18.98 -24.21
CA ASP A 168 7.58 19.21 -23.72
C ASP A 168 7.62 20.26 -22.58
N ASP A 169 6.53 20.40 -21.81
CA ASP A 169 6.42 21.37 -20.72
C ASP A 169 7.12 20.87 -19.44
N VAL A 170 8.11 21.62 -18.96
CA VAL A 170 8.87 21.33 -17.74
C VAL A 170 7.98 21.21 -16.50
N HIS A 171 6.82 21.88 -16.46
CA HIS A 171 5.92 21.79 -15.32
C HIS A 171 5.39 20.36 -15.11
N HIS A 172 5.26 19.57 -16.18
CA HIS A 172 4.91 18.16 -16.06
C HIS A 172 6.05 17.35 -15.45
N LEU A 173 7.31 17.63 -15.81
CA LEU A 173 8.47 16.98 -15.20
C LEU A 173 8.59 17.33 -13.72
N VAL A 174 8.40 18.60 -13.35
CA VAL A 174 8.42 19.04 -11.95
C VAL A 174 7.27 18.41 -11.16
N THR A 175 6.07 18.31 -11.74
CA THR A 175 4.93 17.69 -11.06
C THR A 175 5.10 16.17 -10.92
N ALA A 176 5.54 15.51 -12.00
CA ALA A 176 5.77 14.06 -12.03
C ALA A 176 6.93 13.67 -11.10
N GLY A 177 8.06 14.35 -11.19
CA GLY A 177 9.25 14.09 -10.38
C GLY A 177 9.17 14.65 -8.98
N GLY A 178 9.06 15.98 -8.89
CA GLY A 178 9.13 16.77 -7.65
C GLY A 178 8.10 16.40 -6.61
N VAL A 179 6.88 16.07 -7.03
CA VAL A 179 5.79 15.77 -6.08
C VAL A 179 5.37 14.31 -6.15
N ALA A 180 5.04 13.80 -7.34
CA ALA A 180 4.45 12.47 -7.42
C ALA A 180 5.46 11.35 -7.15
N MET A 181 6.62 11.32 -7.80
CA MET A 181 7.57 10.21 -7.63
C MET A 181 8.33 10.25 -6.29
N GLY A 182 8.67 11.44 -5.78
CA GLY A 182 9.24 11.56 -4.43
C GLY A 182 8.31 11.00 -3.36
N LEU A 183 7.03 11.37 -3.41
CA LEU A 183 6.02 10.84 -2.49
C LEU A 183 5.68 9.37 -2.76
N ALA A 184 5.71 8.91 -4.01
CA ALA A 184 5.52 7.50 -4.33
C ALA A 184 6.56 6.62 -3.61
N TYR A 185 7.83 7.00 -3.63
CA TYR A 185 8.88 6.26 -2.91
C TYR A 185 8.63 6.24 -1.41
N LEU A 186 8.24 7.37 -0.83
CA LEU A 186 7.89 7.47 0.59
C LEU A 186 6.55 6.80 0.95
N THR A 187 5.85 6.18 -0.01
CA THR A 187 4.68 5.30 0.24
C THR A 187 5.01 3.83 0.05
N ARG A 188 5.89 3.49 -0.89
CA ARG A 188 6.34 2.13 -1.17
C ARG A 188 7.71 2.17 -1.84
N TYR A 189 8.63 1.32 -1.36
CA TYR A 189 9.99 1.21 -1.89
C TYR A 189 10.04 0.84 -3.37
N ASP A 190 9.02 0.14 -3.87
CA ASP A 190 8.82 -0.26 -5.27
C ASP A 190 8.89 0.92 -6.26
N ALA A 191 8.57 2.14 -5.80
CA ALA A 191 8.62 3.32 -6.65
C ALA A 191 10.04 3.63 -7.14
N LEU A 192 11.10 3.13 -6.48
CA LEU A 192 12.49 3.36 -6.89
C LEU A 192 12.76 2.86 -8.31
N ALA A 193 12.19 1.70 -8.68
CA ALA A 193 12.28 1.17 -10.03
C ALA A 193 11.63 2.13 -11.06
N THR A 194 10.52 2.75 -10.68
CA THR A 194 9.85 3.76 -11.52
C THR A 194 10.66 5.04 -11.63
N VAL A 195 11.28 5.50 -10.53
CA VAL A 195 12.15 6.68 -10.54
C VAL A 195 13.30 6.50 -11.53
N GLY A 196 13.92 5.32 -11.56
CA GLY A 196 14.94 4.96 -12.55
C GLY A 196 14.40 4.92 -13.98
N ALA A 197 13.28 4.22 -14.20
CA ALA A 197 12.64 4.11 -15.51
C ALA A 197 12.21 5.47 -16.08
N ALA A 198 11.63 6.35 -15.26
CA ALA A 198 11.25 7.70 -15.66
C ALA A 198 12.47 8.53 -16.07
N GLY A 199 13.59 8.42 -15.32
CA GLY A 199 14.85 9.09 -15.65
C GLY A 199 15.41 8.66 -17.00
N LEU A 200 15.40 7.36 -17.28
CA LEU A 200 15.82 6.82 -18.57
C LEU A 200 14.89 7.29 -19.71
N VAL A 201 13.58 7.19 -19.53
CA VAL A 201 12.59 7.60 -20.54
C VAL A 201 12.73 9.08 -20.87
N VAL A 202 12.79 9.94 -19.85
CA VAL A 202 12.90 11.40 -20.02
C VAL A 202 14.27 11.76 -20.61
N GLY A 203 15.36 11.21 -20.06
CA GLY A 203 16.71 11.48 -20.56
C GLY A 203 16.90 11.09 -22.03
N ILE A 204 16.48 9.88 -22.41
CA ILE A 204 16.53 9.40 -23.80
C ILE A 204 15.64 10.25 -24.70
N THR A 205 14.40 10.52 -24.28
CA THR A 205 13.45 11.30 -25.09
C THR A 205 13.94 12.73 -25.31
N THR A 206 14.46 13.40 -24.27
CA THR A 206 15.04 14.74 -24.38
C THR A 206 16.27 14.75 -25.28
N TYR A 207 17.15 13.74 -25.16
CA TYR A 207 18.35 13.61 -26.00
C TYR A 207 17.98 13.48 -27.48
N LEU A 208 16.99 12.63 -27.80
CA LEU A 208 16.51 12.41 -29.16
C LEU A 208 15.78 13.64 -29.74
N ARG A 209 15.09 14.44 -28.92
CA ARG A 209 14.34 15.64 -29.35
C ARG A 209 15.20 16.87 -29.59
N ALA A 210 16.23 17.11 -28.77
CA ALA A 210 17.12 18.27 -28.95
C ALA A 210 17.84 18.17 -30.31
N ARG A 211 18.06 19.25 -31.07
CA ARG A 211 18.73 19.20 -32.40
C ARG A 211 20.13 19.86 -32.47
N PRO A 212 20.43 20.95 -31.73
CA PRO A 212 21.80 21.40 -31.50
C PRO A 212 22.29 21.15 -30.06
N ALA A 213 23.61 21.27 -29.84
CA ALA A 213 24.24 21.25 -28.52
C ALA A 213 23.68 22.37 -27.61
N PRO A 214 23.60 22.17 -26.28
CA PRO A 214 24.11 21.03 -25.51
C PRO A 214 23.03 19.98 -25.19
N ARG A 215 22.88 18.97 -26.06
CA ARG A 215 21.87 17.89 -25.94
C ARG A 215 22.02 17.10 -24.64
N VAL A 216 23.26 16.73 -24.28
CA VAL A 216 23.58 15.95 -23.08
C VAL A 216 23.23 16.73 -21.81
N ARG A 217 23.65 18.00 -21.72
CA ARG A 217 23.35 18.84 -20.56
C ARG A 217 21.85 18.93 -20.31
N ARG A 218 21.05 19.11 -21.36
CA ARG A 218 19.59 19.15 -21.24
C ARG A 218 19.01 17.81 -20.79
N ALA A 219 19.42 16.70 -21.42
CA ALA A 219 18.94 15.37 -21.05
C ALA A 219 19.24 15.05 -19.58
N VAL A 220 20.43 15.40 -19.10
CA VAL A 220 20.81 15.26 -17.69
C VAL A 220 19.95 16.16 -16.79
N MET A 221 19.70 17.42 -17.18
CA MET A 221 18.83 18.30 -16.39
C MET A 221 17.39 17.78 -16.31
N ASP A 222 16.78 17.38 -17.42
CA ASP A 222 15.41 16.85 -17.43
C ASP A 222 15.31 15.53 -16.65
N MET A 223 16.34 14.67 -16.75
CA MET A 223 16.48 13.46 -15.92
C MET A 223 16.58 13.78 -14.43
N LEU A 224 17.37 14.79 -14.04
CA LEU A 224 17.49 15.21 -12.64
C LEU A 224 16.21 15.85 -12.11
N ILE A 225 15.49 16.62 -12.93
CA ILE A 225 14.20 17.20 -12.54
C ILE A 225 13.17 16.11 -12.26
N VAL A 226 13.14 15.07 -13.09
CA VAL A 226 12.17 13.99 -12.94
C VAL A 226 12.59 13.01 -11.84
N SER A 227 13.82 12.49 -11.86
CA SER A 227 14.25 11.43 -10.92
C SER A 227 14.91 11.93 -9.65
N GLY A 228 15.52 13.13 -9.68
CA GLY A 228 16.26 13.68 -8.55
C GLY A 228 15.46 13.75 -7.25
N PRO A 229 14.19 14.20 -7.24
CA PRO A 229 13.36 14.20 -6.04
C PRO A 229 13.11 12.80 -5.46
N GLY A 230 12.91 11.79 -6.31
CA GLY A 230 12.79 10.39 -5.88
C GLY A 230 14.08 9.84 -5.29
N VAL A 231 15.22 10.14 -5.92
CA VAL A 231 16.55 9.78 -5.41
C VAL A 231 16.87 10.49 -4.10
N ALA A 232 16.51 11.77 -3.97
CA ALA A 232 16.68 12.54 -2.75
C ALA A 232 15.80 11.99 -1.60
N ALA A 233 14.56 11.58 -1.90
CA ALA A 233 13.70 10.91 -0.93
C ALA A 233 14.29 9.56 -0.48
N PHE A 234 14.83 8.77 -1.42
CA PHE A 234 15.55 7.52 -1.14
C PHE A 234 16.76 7.74 -0.22
N LEU A 235 17.65 8.65 -0.59
CA LEU A 235 18.86 8.94 0.20
C LEU A 235 18.50 9.56 1.56
N GLY A 236 17.54 10.49 1.58
CA GLY A 236 17.10 11.15 2.81
C GLY A 236 16.48 10.15 3.80
N TRP A 237 15.65 9.23 3.31
CA TRP A 237 15.07 8.18 4.16
C TRP A 237 16.11 7.18 4.65
N ALA A 238 17.05 6.76 3.79
CA ALA A 238 18.13 5.86 4.18
C ALA A 238 19.07 6.50 5.23
N VAL A 239 19.39 7.79 5.09
CA VAL A 239 20.19 8.54 6.07
C VAL A 239 19.43 8.70 7.38
N ALA A 240 18.14 9.01 7.33
CA ALA A 240 17.31 9.11 8.54
C ALA A 240 17.24 7.77 9.29
N GLY A 241 17.03 6.66 8.58
CA GLY A 241 17.07 5.32 9.17
C GLY A 241 18.42 5.00 9.80
N TRP A 242 19.52 5.24 9.07
CA TRP A 242 20.86 4.98 9.60
C TRP A 242 21.18 5.80 10.86
N LEU A 243 20.81 7.08 10.89
CA LEU A 243 21.07 7.95 12.04
C LEU A 243 20.24 7.61 13.27
N ILE A 244 19.04 7.05 13.09
CA ILE A 244 18.08 6.81 14.18
C ILE A 244 18.13 5.36 14.67
N THR A 245 18.14 4.39 13.75
CA THR A 245 18.09 2.96 14.08
C THR A 245 19.43 2.26 13.91
N GLY A 246 20.45 2.93 13.37
CA GLY A 246 21.72 2.31 12.99
C GLY A 246 21.66 1.52 11.68
N GLU A 247 20.50 1.41 11.04
CA GLU A 247 20.27 0.63 9.84
C GLU A 247 19.73 1.48 8.68
N ALA A 248 20.49 1.58 7.58
CA ALA A 248 20.07 2.36 6.42
C ALA A 248 18.87 1.76 5.67
N PHE A 249 18.71 0.42 5.72
CA PHE A 249 17.67 -0.32 5.01
C PHE A 249 16.99 -1.34 5.93
N ALA A 250 16.37 -0.86 7.00
CA ALA A 250 15.70 -1.68 8.02
C ALA A 250 14.71 -2.71 7.44
N GLN A 251 14.10 -2.44 6.28
CA GLN A 251 13.25 -3.43 5.59
C GLN A 251 13.93 -4.78 5.28
N PHE A 252 15.25 -4.78 5.11
CA PHE A 252 16.04 -5.97 4.77
C PHE A 252 16.94 -6.42 5.91
N THR A 253 17.46 -5.48 6.72
CA THR A 253 18.45 -5.77 7.77
C THR A 253 17.83 -6.03 9.14
N SER A 254 16.65 -5.46 9.41
CA SER A 254 16.04 -5.56 10.74
C SER A 254 15.43 -6.95 10.95
N GLN A 255 15.49 -7.43 12.19
CA GLN A 255 14.80 -8.66 12.63
C GLN A 255 13.28 -8.60 12.48
N TYR A 256 12.72 -7.38 12.41
CA TYR A 256 11.31 -7.11 12.19
C TYR A 256 10.97 -6.84 10.70
N GLY A 257 11.99 -6.87 9.82
CA GLY A 257 11.84 -6.63 8.38
C GLY A 257 11.21 -7.82 7.65
N ASN A 258 10.74 -7.57 6.42
CA ASN A 258 10.06 -8.62 5.63
C ASN A 258 10.97 -9.82 5.36
N ALA A 259 12.25 -9.59 5.04
CA ALA A 259 13.19 -10.67 4.75
C ALA A 259 13.37 -11.61 5.96
N ALA A 260 13.53 -11.05 7.16
CA ALA A 260 13.61 -11.81 8.39
C ALA A 260 12.30 -12.57 8.67
N ILE A 261 11.13 -11.96 8.46
CA ILE A 261 9.84 -12.64 8.64
C ILE A 261 9.68 -13.83 7.68
N LEU A 262 10.12 -13.70 6.42
CA LEU A 262 10.07 -14.81 5.46
C LEU A 262 10.93 -15.99 5.93
N GLU A 263 12.16 -15.70 6.35
CA GLU A 263 13.11 -16.69 6.87
C GLU A 263 12.57 -17.38 8.13
N GLN A 264 12.07 -16.60 9.09
CA GLN A 264 11.46 -17.09 10.33
C GLN A 264 10.21 -17.94 10.07
N SER A 265 9.45 -17.64 9.01
CA SER A 265 8.28 -18.42 8.59
C SER A 265 8.64 -19.68 7.80
N GLY A 266 9.94 -19.95 7.58
CA GLY A 266 10.42 -21.11 6.84
C GLY A 266 10.20 -21.04 5.34
N MET A 267 9.91 -19.86 4.79
CA MET A 267 9.74 -19.68 3.34
C MET A 267 11.09 -19.54 2.65
N THR A 268 11.34 -20.40 1.67
CA THR A 268 12.53 -20.32 0.82
C THR A 268 12.26 -19.51 -0.43
N ALA A 269 13.32 -18.93 -1.01
CA ALA A 269 13.21 -18.23 -2.29
C ALA A 269 12.71 -19.21 -3.38
N PRO A 270 11.72 -18.80 -4.19
CA PRO A 270 11.19 -19.65 -5.26
C PRO A 270 12.22 -19.83 -6.38
N ASN A 271 12.06 -20.90 -7.15
CA ASN A 271 12.85 -21.07 -8.37
C ASN A 271 12.42 -20.04 -9.44
N THR A 272 13.31 -19.71 -10.39
CA THR A 272 13.02 -18.70 -11.43
C THR A 272 11.73 -18.97 -12.21
N VAL A 273 11.43 -20.25 -12.50
CA VAL A 273 10.22 -20.65 -13.23
C VAL A 273 8.95 -20.37 -12.39
N GLU A 274 9.00 -20.68 -11.10
CA GLU A 274 7.90 -20.43 -10.16
C GLU A 274 7.68 -18.93 -9.95
N ALA A 275 8.77 -18.16 -9.84
CA ALA A 275 8.67 -16.71 -9.69
C ALA A 275 8.02 -16.04 -10.91
N VAL A 276 8.43 -16.44 -12.12
CA VAL A 276 7.86 -15.91 -13.37
C VAL A 276 6.42 -16.36 -13.57
N SER A 277 6.10 -17.63 -13.27
CA SER A 277 4.73 -18.14 -13.39
C SER A 277 3.80 -17.47 -12.39
N PHE A 278 4.23 -17.26 -11.15
CA PHE A 278 3.48 -16.58 -10.11
C PHE A 278 3.22 -15.11 -10.48
N ALA A 279 4.26 -14.36 -10.88
CA ALA A 279 4.11 -12.98 -11.30
C ALA A 279 3.19 -12.85 -12.53
N GLY A 280 3.36 -13.74 -13.51
CA GLY A 280 2.49 -13.82 -14.69
C GLY A 280 1.03 -14.10 -14.31
N ALA A 281 0.78 -15.05 -13.42
CA ALA A 281 -0.55 -15.37 -12.91
C ALA A 281 -1.17 -14.17 -12.19
N CYS A 282 -0.45 -13.52 -11.28
CA CYS A 282 -0.95 -12.33 -10.57
C CYS A 282 -1.33 -11.20 -11.51
N ILE A 283 -0.49 -10.91 -12.51
CA ILE A 283 -0.79 -9.89 -13.53
C ILE A 283 -2.03 -10.28 -14.34
N MET A 284 -2.19 -11.55 -14.71
CA MET A 284 -3.34 -12.02 -15.48
C MET A 284 -4.63 -12.09 -14.66
N LEU A 285 -4.55 -12.35 -13.36
CA LEU A 285 -5.70 -12.31 -12.45
C LEU A 285 -6.22 -10.87 -12.26
N LEU A 286 -5.32 -9.89 -12.20
CA LEU A 286 -5.69 -8.48 -11.99
C LEU A 286 -6.01 -7.73 -13.28
N ALA A 287 -5.31 -8.05 -14.37
CA ALA A 287 -5.40 -7.38 -15.65
C ALA A 287 -5.21 -8.38 -16.80
N PRO A 288 -6.12 -9.35 -16.99
CA PRO A 288 -6.03 -10.34 -18.07
C PRO A 288 -5.97 -9.67 -19.46
N THR A 289 -6.52 -8.46 -19.54
CA THR A 289 -6.63 -7.68 -20.76
C THR A 289 -5.42 -6.79 -21.01
N LEU A 290 -4.37 -6.85 -20.17
CA LEU A 290 -3.19 -6.01 -20.30
C LEU A 290 -2.50 -6.21 -21.65
N LEU A 291 -2.20 -7.46 -22.01
CA LEU A 291 -1.55 -7.80 -23.29
C LEU A 291 -2.41 -7.40 -24.51
N PRO A 292 -3.70 -7.78 -24.63
CA PRO A 292 -4.49 -7.39 -25.79
C PRO A 292 -4.70 -5.87 -25.88
N LEU A 293 -4.89 -5.16 -24.75
CA LEU A 293 -4.98 -3.70 -24.76
C LEU A 293 -3.66 -3.04 -25.15
N MET A 294 -2.52 -3.59 -24.69
CA MET A 294 -1.19 -3.11 -25.06
C MET A 294 -0.94 -3.28 -26.56
N LEU A 295 -1.15 -4.49 -27.10
CA LEU A 295 -0.98 -4.77 -28.53
C LEU A 295 -1.89 -3.89 -29.38
N TRP A 296 -3.17 -3.77 -28.98
CA TRP A 296 -4.10 -2.87 -29.64
C TRP A 296 -3.64 -1.41 -29.60
N ALA A 297 -3.26 -0.89 -28.43
CA ALA A 297 -2.81 0.49 -28.30
C ALA A 297 -1.54 0.77 -29.14
N ILE A 298 -0.60 -0.17 -29.17
CA ILE A 298 0.60 -0.12 -30.02
C ILE A 298 0.18 -0.08 -31.49
N MET A 299 -0.59 -1.05 -31.96
CA MET A 299 -1.05 -1.12 -33.36
C MET A 299 -1.76 0.18 -33.80
N GLN A 300 -2.55 0.77 -32.92
CA GLN A 300 -3.32 1.97 -33.24
C GLN A 300 -2.52 3.27 -33.25
N ARG A 301 -1.39 3.30 -32.56
CA ARG A 301 -0.55 4.50 -32.43
C ARG A 301 0.74 4.42 -33.22
N TRP A 302 1.22 3.21 -33.54
CA TRP A 302 2.49 3.03 -34.24
C TRP A 302 2.52 3.81 -35.55
N GLY A 303 3.60 4.55 -35.78
CA GLY A 303 3.76 5.41 -36.97
C GLY A 303 2.84 6.64 -37.02
N ARG A 304 2.00 6.88 -35.99
CA ARG A 304 1.14 8.07 -35.90
C ARG A 304 1.76 9.16 -35.01
N PRO A 305 1.34 10.43 -35.15
CA PRO A 305 1.74 11.47 -34.23
C PRO A 305 1.44 11.07 -32.77
N ASN A 306 2.34 11.44 -31.86
CA ASN A 306 2.20 11.20 -30.41
C ASN A 306 2.21 9.73 -29.95
N TRP A 307 2.70 8.79 -30.76
CA TRP A 307 2.85 7.38 -30.33
C TRP A 307 3.71 7.22 -29.06
N GLN A 308 4.63 8.16 -28.83
CA GLN A 308 5.53 8.22 -27.66
C GLN A 308 4.79 8.27 -26.32
N MET A 309 3.51 8.68 -26.30
CA MET A 309 2.68 8.62 -25.08
C MET A 309 2.59 7.21 -24.48
N LEU A 310 2.71 6.15 -25.29
CA LEU A 310 2.67 4.77 -24.80
C LEU A 310 3.90 4.40 -23.98
N VAL A 311 5.04 5.07 -24.22
CA VAL A 311 6.30 4.74 -23.54
C VAL A 311 6.19 5.02 -22.05
N ALA A 312 5.54 6.11 -21.65
CA ALA A 312 5.41 6.50 -20.24
C ALA A 312 4.70 5.44 -19.36
N PRO A 313 3.45 5.02 -19.62
CA PRO A 313 2.79 4.00 -18.81
C PRO A 313 3.46 2.63 -18.89
N LEU A 314 3.96 2.23 -20.07
CA LEU A 314 4.62 0.92 -20.24
C LEU A 314 5.92 0.85 -19.43
N ALA A 315 6.75 1.90 -19.49
CA ALA A 315 8.00 1.94 -18.74
C ALA A 315 7.77 2.09 -17.24
N MET A 316 6.85 2.97 -16.82
CA MET A 316 6.65 3.24 -15.40
C MET A 316 5.93 2.11 -14.67
N PHE A 317 4.75 1.71 -15.14
CA PHE A 317 4.02 0.61 -14.50
C PHE A 317 4.74 -0.73 -14.72
N GLY A 318 5.34 -0.93 -15.90
CA GLY A 318 6.14 -2.12 -16.19
C GLY A 318 7.37 -2.24 -15.30
N ALA A 319 8.04 -1.13 -14.95
CA ALA A 319 9.17 -1.16 -14.01
C ALA A 319 8.74 -1.60 -12.60
N VAL A 320 7.57 -1.19 -12.12
CA VAL A 320 7.03 -1.67 -10.83
C VAL A 320 6.74 -3.17 -10.90
N LEU A 321 6.03 -3.62 -11.94
CA LEU A 321 5.69 -5.04 -12.10
C LEU A 321 6.95 -5.92 -12.22
N ALA A 322 7.95 -5.45 -12.96
CA ALA A 322 9.23 -6.14 -13.08
C ALA A 322 9.99 -6.17 -11.77
N PHE A 323 10.01 -5.05 -11.02
CA PHE A 323 10.64 -4.99 -9.71
C PHE A 323 9.98 -5.97 -8.73
N GLN A 324 8.64 -6.03 -8.70
CA GLN A 324 7.93 -6.98 -7.84
C GLN A 324 8.22 -8.44 -8.20
N ALA A 325 8.23 -8.76 -9.49
CA ALA A 325 8.60 -10.11 -9.94
C ALA A 325 10.04 -10.47 -9.53
N LEU A 326 10.98 -9.53 -9.63
CA LEU A 326 12.38 -9.73 -9.22
C LEU A 326 12.54 -9.85 -7.71
N SER A 327 11.87 -8.99 -6.93
CA SER A 327 11.88 -9.04 -5.47
C SER A 327 11.30 -10.35 -4.93
N TYR A 328 10.24 -10.86 -5.56
CA TYR A 328 9.69 -12.17 -5.25
C TYR A 328 10.66 -13.30 -5.63
N ALA A 329 11.26 -13.25 -6.82
CA ALA A 329 12.26 -14.23 -7.27
C ALA A 329 13.49 -14.29 -6.34
N GLN A 330 13.81 -13.18 -5.67
CA GLN A 330 14.92 -13.09 -4.71
C GLN A 330 14.51 -13.50 -3.28
N GLY A 331 13.26 -13.88 -3.04
CA GLY A 331 12.78 -14.22 -1.69
C GLY A 331 12.75 -13.03 -0.72
N SER A 332 12.66 -11.80 -1.24
CA SER A 332 12.65 -10.58 -0.41
C SER A 332 11.24 -10.09 -0.06
N THR A 333 10.20 -10.68 -0.67
CA THR A 333 8.79 -10.25 -0.53
C THR A 333 7.86 -11.46 -0.58
N PHE A 334 6.69 -11.32 0.06
CA PHE A 334 5.66 -12.36 0.09
C PHE A 334 4.95 -12.57 -1.26
N PRO A 335 4.45 -13.79 -1.54
CA PRO A 335 3.64 -14.10 -2.71
C PRO A 335 2.21 -13.56 -2.58
N PHE A 336 2.02 -12.24 -2.60
CA PHE A 336 0.69 -11.64 -2.50
C PHE A 336 0.24 -11.00 -3.81
N LEU A 337 -0.99 -11.32 -4.24
CA LEU A 337 -1.65 -10.77 -5.42
C LEU A 337 -1.60 -9.24 -5.43
N ARG A 338 -1.84 -8.62 -4.27
CA ARG A 338 -1.87 -7.16 -4.08
C ARG A 338 -0.62 -6.42 -4.54
N PHE A 339 0.56 -7.06 -4.50
CA PHE A 339 1.79 -6.40 -4.95
C PHE A 339 1.79 -6.11 -6.45
N PHE A 340 0.95 -6.80 -7.23
CA PHE A 340 0.77 -6.58 -8.66
C PHE A 340 -0.42 -5.67 -9.00
N ILE A 341 -1.08 -5.05 -8.00
CA ILE A 341 -2.29 -4.20 -8.18
C ILE A 341 -2.12 -3.08 -9.23
N ILE A 342 -0.88 -2.62 -9.45
CA ILE A 342 -0.54 -1.58 -10.43
C ILE A 342 -0.85 -2.01 -11.88
N ALA A 343 -1.06 -3.30 -12.13
CA ALA A 343 -1.54 -3.79 -13.42
C ALA A 343 -2.93 -3.24 -13.79
N ILE A 344 -3.80 -2.97 -12.81
CA ILE A 344 -5.14 -2.42 -13.03
C ILE A 344 -5.09 -0.98 -13.60
N PRO A 345 -4.42 0.01 -12.96
CA PRO A 345 -4.29 1.34 -13.53
C PRO A 345 -3.49 1.35 -14.85
N MET A 346 -2.56 0.42 -15.04
CA MET A 346 -1.87 0.24 -16.32
C MET A 346 -2.86 -0.15 -17.43
N ALA A 347 -3.71 -1.15 -17.20
CA ALA A 347 -4.75 -1.56 -18.15
C ALA A 347 -5.77 -0.45 -18.41
N ALA A 348 -6.21 0.29 -17.38
CA ALA A 348 -7.08 1.45 -17.53
C ALA A 348 -6.43 2.54 -18.39
N THR A 349 -5.14 2.82 -18.17
CA THR A 349 -4.38 3.79 -18.97
C THR A 349 -4.26 3.35 -20.43
N LEU A 350 -3.97 2.06 -20.67
CA LEU A 350 -3.92 1.50 -22.02
C LEU A 350 -5.28 1.55 -22.72
N ALA A 351 -6.39 1.33 -22.01
CA ALA A 351 -7.72 1.52 -22.56
C ALA A 351 -7.98 2.98 -22.98
N LEU A 352 -7.53 3.96 -22.18
CA LEU A 352 -7.62 5.39 -22.56
C LEU A 352 -6.70 5.75 -23.74
N LEU A 353 -5.55 5.09 -23.88
CA LEU A 353 -4.63 5.27 -25.00
C LEU A 353 -5.07 4.51 -26.26
N GLY A 354 -5.86 3.45 -26.14
CA GLY A 354 -6.32 2.59 -27.24
C GLY A 354 -7.37 3.21 -28.16
N VAL A 355 -7.81 4.44 -27.86
CA VAL A 355 -8.78 5.21 -28.66
C VAL A 355 -8.14 6.50 -29.23
N PRO A 356 -8.69 7.06 -30.32
CA PRO A 356 -8.19 8.29 -30.92
C PRO A 356 -8.23 9.47 -29.95
N ASP A 357 -7.25 10.36 -30.08
CA ASP A 357 -7.18 11.59 -29.30
C ASP A 357 -8.20 12.61 -29.80
N GLY A 358 -8.76 13.40 -28.88
CA GLY A 358 -9.54 14.57 -29.22
C GLY A 358 -8.66 15.83 -29.21
N THR A 359 -9.27 16.96 -28.86
CA THR A 359 -8.52 18.20 -28.64
C THR A 359 -7.80 18.14 -27.29
N PHE A 360 -6.48 18.09 -27.30
CA PHE A 360 -5.68 18.14 -26.08
C PHE A 360 -5.94 19.41 -25.27
N ALA A 361 -5.85 19.30 -23.95
CA ALA A 361 -5.85 20.44 -23.06
C ALA A 361 -4.70 21.41 -23.44
N PRO A 362 -4.95 22.73 -23.42
CA PRO A 362 -3.93 23.71 -23.78
C PRO A 362 -2.78 23.66 -22.76
N PRO A 363 -1.51 23.55 -23.21
CA PRO A 363 -0.37 23.57 -22.32
C PRO A 363 -0.20 24.97 -21.72
N LYS A 364 0.25 25.06 -20.46
CA LYS A 364 0.59 26.35 -19.83
C LYS A 364 1.77 26.99 -20.56
N ARG A 365 2.77 26.18 -20.90
CA ARG A 365 3.94 26.62 -21.68
C ARG A 365 4.38 25.48 -22.59
N ARG A 366 4.24 25.65 -23.90
CA ARG A 366 4.79 24.68 -24.86
C ARG A 366 6.32 24.74 -24.85
N GLY A 367 6.97 23.59 -24.73
CA GLY A 367 8.42 23.46 -24.79
C GLY A 367 8.97 23.80 -26.18
N LYS A 368 10.19 24.35 -26.21
CA LYS A 368 10.88 24.77 -27.45
C LYS A 368 11.07 23.62 -28.44
N TYR A 369 11.14 22.38 -27.95
CA TYR A 369 11.38 21.18 -28.75
C TYR A 369 10.19 20.22 -28.69
N ALA A 370 9.01 20.73 -28.32
CA ALA A 370 7.77 19.99 -28.44
C ALA A 370 7.63 19.48 -29.89
N PRO A 371 7.18 18.23 -30.09
CA PRO A 371 6.78 17.75 -31.41
C PRO A 371 5.90 18.78 -32.13
N ALA A 372 5.99 18.88 -33.45
CA ALA A 372 5.14 19.78 -34.21
C ALA A 372 3.67 19.53 -33.83
N ALA A 373 2.89 20.59 -33.61
CA ALA A 373 1.48 20.47 -33.29
C ALA A 373 0.80 19.72 -34.44
N SER A 374 0.46 18.45 -34.23
CA SER A 374 -0.35 17.74 -35.19
C SER A 374 -1.72 18.40 -35.19
N VAL A 375 -2.18 18.84 -36.35
CA VAL A 375 -3.59 19.15 -36.54
C VAL A 375 -4.31 17.83 -36.27
N VAL A 376 -4.95 17.72 -35.10
CA VAL A 376 -5.75 16.56 -34.76
C VAL A 376 -6.96 16.62 -35.68
N VAL A 377 -6.84 16.06 -36.89
CA VAL A 377 -8.00 15.76 -37.71
C VAL A 377 -8.76 14.73 -36.91
N PRO A 378 -9.97 15.02 -36.41
CA PRO A 378 -10.73 14.07 -35.62
C PRO A 378 -10.99 12.86 -36.52
N GLN A 379 -10.22 11.79 -36.36
CA GLN A 379 -10.55 10.54 -37.03
C GLN A 379 -11.87 10.10 -36.42
N ARG A 380 -12.96 10.25 -37.20
CA ARG A 380 -14.28 9.68 -36.89
C ARG A 380 -14.13 8.16 -36.91
N ARG A 381 -13.65 7.58 -35.81
CA ARG A 381 -13.87 6.17 -35.53
C ARG A 381 -15.32 5.99 -35.13
N THR A 382 -15.89 4.89 -35.59
CA THR A 382 -17.21 4.43 -35.18
C THR A 382 -17.23 4.26 -33.67
N ALA A 383 -18.36 4.60 -33.04
CA ALA A 383 -18.59 4.41 -31.60
C ALA A 383 -18.22 2.99 -31.12
N ALA A 384 -18.30 2.01 -32.02
CA ALA A 384 -17.85 0.63 -31.83
C ALA A 384 -16.43 0.50 -31.26
N THR A 385 -15.44 1.32 -31.68
CA THR A 385 -14.07 1.20 -31.14
C THR A 385 -14.02 1.52 -29.64
N TYR A 386 -14.73 2.54 -29.20
CA TYR A 386 -14.81 2.90 -27.78
C TYR A 386 -15.50 1.78 -26.98
N VAL A 387 -16.60 1.24 -27.50
CA VAL A 387 -17.33 0.14 -26.87
C VAL A 387 -16.48 -1.11 -26.75
N VAL A 388 -15.77 -1.51 -27.81
CA VAL A 388 -14.90 -2.70 -27.80
C VAL A 388 -13.78 -2.55 -26.78
N VAL A 389 -13.05 -1.41 -26.78
CA VAL A 389 -11.94 -1.21 -25.83
C VAL A 389 -12.45 -1.16 -24.38
N ALA A 390 -13.58 -0.50 -24.12
CA ALA A 390 -14.19 -0.48 -22.79
C ALA A 390 -14.65 -1.89 -22.36
N SER A 391 -15.24 -2.65 -23.28
CA SER A 391 -15.68 -4.03 -23.02
C SER A 391 -14.49 -4.94 -22.73
N THR A 392 -13.39 -4.79 -23.47
CA THR A 392 -12.13 -5.49 -23.19
C THR A 392 -11.65 -5.18 -21.77
N PHE A 393 -11.58 -3.91 -21.36
CA PHE A 393 -11.18 -3.57 -19.99
C PHE A 393 -12.15 -4.12 -18.93
N ALA A 394 -13.46 -4.13 -19.22
CA ALA A 394 -14.49 -4.64 -18.31
C ALA A 394 -14.33 -6.14 -17.99
N ILE A 395 -13.76 -6.94 -18.90
CA ILE A 395 -13.47 -8.37 -18.65
C ILE A 395 -12.52 -8.57 -17.46
N GLY A 396 -11.66 -7.58 -17.16
CA GLY A 396 -10.75 -7.66 -16.01
C GLY A 396 -11.48 -7.72 -14.66
N ILE A 397 -12.69 -7.18 -14.56
CA ILE A 397 -13.44 -7.10 -13.30
C ILE A 397 -13.83 -8.51 -12.78
N PRO A 398 -14.55 -9.36 -13.53
CA PRO A 398 -14.88 -10.71 -13.04
C PRO A 398 -13.65 -11.57 -12.82
N VAL A 399 -12.59 -11.42 -13.63
CA VAL A 399 -11.34 -12.17 -13.41
C VAL A 399 -10.65 -11.74 -12.12
N THR A 400 -10.71 -10.45 -11.77
CA THR A 400 -10.22 -9.96 -10.48
C THR A 400 -10.98 -10.59 -9.32
N VAL A 401 -12.31 -10.73 -9.40
CA VAL A 401 -13.13 -11.42 -8.38
C VAL A 401 -12.65 -12.85 -8.20
N VAL A 402 -12.44 -13.58 -9.31
CA VAL A 402 -11.93 -14.96 -9.26
C VAL A 402 -10.54 -14.99 -8.61
N GLY A 403 -9.64 -14.08 -8.99
CA GLY A 403 -8.30 -13.99 -8.41
C GLY A 403 -8.30 -13.75 -6.90
N MET A 404 -9.20 -12.91 -6.40
CA MET A 404 -9.37 -12.66 -4.96
C MET A 404 -9.90 -13.88 -4.19
N SER A 405 -10.51 -14.85 -4.88
CA SER A 405 -11.03 -16.08 -4.28
C SER A 405 -10.03 -17.25 -4.27
N LEU A 406 -8.79 -17.03 -4.75
CA LEU A 406 -7.76 -18.07 -4.80
C LEU A 406 -6.79 -17.91 -3.61
N PRO A 407 -6.72 -18.87 -2.66
CA PRO A 407 -5.91 -18.73 -1.46
C PRO A 407 -4.40 -18.68 -1.75
N ASP A 408 -3.94 -19.37 -2.78
CA ASP A 408 -2.51 -19.43 -3.15
C ASP A 408 -1.94 -18.09 -3.65
N TYR A 409 -2.82 -17.22 -4.17
CA TYR A 409 -2.41 -15.91 -4.71
C TYR A 409 -2.88 -14.76 -3.81
N ALA A 410 -4.08 -14.87 -3.25
CA ALA A 410 -4.78 -13.80 -2.57
C ALA A 410 -5.16 -14.18 -1.13
N PRO A 411 -4.22 -14.61 -0.28
CA PRO A 411 -4.53 -15.10 1.07
C PRO A 411 -5.20 -14.04 1.95
N GLN A 412 -4.97 -12.76 1.68
CA GLN A 412 -5.57 -11.65 2.44
C GLN A 412 -6.99 -11.34 1.97
N GLU A 413 -7.23 -11.41 0.67
CA GLU A 413 -8.54 -11.18 0.06
C GLU A 413 -9.47 -12.38 0.23
N TYR A 414 -8.92 -13.59 0.33
CA TYR A 414 -9.67 -14.84 0.42
C TYR A 414 -10.69 -14.84 1.57
N GLY A 415 -10.32 -14.28 2.73
CA GLY A 415 -11.21 -14.14 3.88
C GLY A 415 -12.40 -13.19 3.69
N LEU A 416 -12.45 -12.44 2.58
CA LEU A 416 -13.56 -11.53 2.29
C LEU A 416 -14.89 -12.28 2.07
N ALA A 417 -14.84 -13.52 1.59
CA ALA A 417 -16.02 -14.35 1.38
C ALA A 417 -16.79 -14.60 2.69
N ALA A 418 -16.09 -14.87 3.79
CA ALA A 418 -16.70 -15.05 5.12
C ALA A 418 -17.45 -13.80 5.63
N VAL A 419 -17.11 -12.61 5.13
CA VAL A 419 -17.74 -11.34 5.52
C VAL A 419 -18.87 -10.95 4.56
N LEU A 420 -18.71 -11.21 3.25
CA LEU A 420 -19.70 -10.87 2.22
C LEU A 420 -20.90 -11.81 2.20
N ALA A 421 -20.69 -13.10 2.46
CA ALA A 421 -21.72 -14.13 2.43
C ALA A 421 -21.52 -15.09 3.61
N PRO A 422 -21.77 -14.65 4.85
CA PRO A 422 -21.57 -15.48 6.03
C PRO A 422 -22.55 -16.67 6.01
N ASP A 423 -22.01 -17.88 6.05
CA ASP A 423 -22.77 -19.12 6.27
C ASP A 423 -22.29 -19.78 7.57
N PRO A 424 -23.01 -19.57 8.69
CA PRO A 424 -22.68 -20.19 9.97
C PRO A 424 -22.81 -21.72 9.97
N GLY A 425 -23.51 -22.30 9.00
CA GLY A 425 -23.69 -23.75 8.87
C GLY A 425 -22.60 -24.44 8.04
N ASP A 426 -21.75 -23.67 7.36
CA ASP A 426 -20.65 -24.21 6.56
C ASP A 426 -19.46 -24.58 7.44
N VAL A 427 -19.26 -25.89 7.59
CA VAL A 427 -18.18 -26.51 8.39
C VAL A 427 -17.01 -27.00 7.52
N THR A 428 -16.95 -26.58 6.25
CA THR A 428 -15.83 -26.94 5.38
C THR A 428 -14.52 -26.30 5.85
N ASP A 429 -13.39 -26.97 5.59
CA ASP A 429 -12.05 -26.43 5.90
C ASP A 429 -11.81 -25.06 5.27
N ARG A 430 -12.42 -24.83 4.10
CA ARG A 430 -12.45 -23.54 3.41
C ARG A 430 -13.13 -22.47 4.26
N ALA A 431 -14.38 -22.68 4.66
CA ALA A 431 -15.14 -21.72 5.45
C ALA A 431 -14.46 -21.44 6.80
N ALA A 432 -13.91 -22.49 7.44
CA ALA A 432 -13.14 -22.34 8.68
C ALA A 432 -11.91 -21.44 8.49
N THR A 433 -11.18 -21.60 7.38
CA THR A 433 -10.01 -20.77 7.04
C THR A 433 -10.42 -19.32 6.78
N GLU A 434 -11.45 -19.09 5.95
CA GLU A 434 -11.94 -17.74 5.65
C GLU A 434 -12.41 -17.01 6.93
N GLN A 435 -13.09 -17.73 7.84
CA GLN A 435 -13.52 -17.19 9.14
C GLN A 435 -12.35 -16.89 10.09
N ARG A 436 -11.27 -17.68 10.08
CA ARG A 436 -10.06 -17.39 10.87
C ARG A 436 -9.34 -16.16 10.33
N ILE A 437 -9.22 -16.02 9.02
CA ILE A 437 -8.66 -14.82 8.38
C ILE A 437 -9.49 -13.58 8.74
N ALA A 438 -10.83 -13.68 8.67
CA ALA A 438 -11.70 -12.57 9.06
C ALA A 438 -11.57 -12.18 10.54
N ARG A 439 -11.16 -13.10 11.42
CA ARG A 439 -10.99 -12.90 12.86
C ARG A 439 -9.56 -12.63 13.31
N THR A 440 -8.62 -12.39 12.39
CA THR A 440 -7.15 -12.26 12.64
C THR A 440 -6.74 -11.36 13.82
N PHE A 441 -7.56 -10.42 14.29
CA PHE A 441 -7.25 -9.58 15.46
C PHE A 441 -8.33 -9.59 16.57
N ALA A 442 -9.20 -10.61 16.58
CA ALA A 442 -10.29 -10.71 17.55
C ALA A 442 -9.76 -11.05 18.96
N THR A 443 -8.84 -12.02 19.07
CA THR A 443 -8.18 -12.35 20.34
C THR A 443 -7.42 -11.17 20.92
N GLU A 444 -6.64 -10.44 20.13
CA GLU A 444 -5.82 -9.30 20.59
C GLU A 444 -6.68 -8.19 21.20
N ARG A 445 -7.87 -7.94 20.64
CA ARG A 445 -8.84 -7.01 21.23
C ARG A 445 -9.37 -7.52 22.57
N ARG A 446 -9.70 -8.81 22.67
CA ARG A 446 -10.14 -9.41 23.96
C ARG A 446 -9.04 -9.34 25.02
N ILE A 447 -7.77 -9.48 24.62
CA ILE A 447 -6.63 -9.32 25.53
C ILE A 447 -6.53 -7.87 26.01
N ALA A 448 -6.65 -6.90 25.09
CA ALA A 448 -6.65 -5.48 25.46
C ALA A 448 -7.79 -5.13 26.43
N ASP A 449 -9.01 -5.64 26.18
CA ASP A 449 -10.17 -5.47 27.05
C ASP A 449 -9.93 -6.10 28.42
N TYR A 450 -9.36 -7.31 28.47
CA TYR A 450 -9.02 -7.99 29.72
C TYR A 450 -8.00 -7.20 30.54
N LEU A 451 -6.89 -6.75 29.93
CA LEU A 451 -5.87 -5.96 30.62
C LEU A 451 -6.43 -4.63 31.15
N GLU A 452 -7.42 -4.05 30.47
CA GLU A 452 -8.10 -2.84 30.96
C GLU A 452 -8.84 -3.09 32.28
N THR A 453 -9.45 -4.28 32.46
CA THR A 453 -10.16 -4.63 33.69
C THR A 453 -9.27 -4.74 34.93
N LEU A 454 -7.95 -4.90 34.73
CA LEU A 454 -6.98 -5.04 35.82
C LEU A 454 -6.57 -3.70 36.44
N ASP A 455 -6.98 -2.58 35.83
CA ASP A 455 -6.65 -1.21 36.26
C ASP A 455 -5.17 -0.98 36.59
N LEU A 456 -4.30 -1.42 35.67
CA LEU A 456 -2.86 -1.37 35.89
C LEU A 456 -2.30 0.06 35.72
N PRO A 457 -1.29 0.44 36.52
CA PRO A 457 -0.51 1.65 36.28
C PRO A 457 0.16 1.67 34.89
N ASP A 458 0.58 2.86 34.44
CA ASP A 458 1.44 2.99 33.27
C ASP A 458 2.70 2.14 33.43
N SER A 459 3.24 1.62 32.32
CA SER A 459 4.45 0.78 32.28
C SER A 459 4.34 -0.60 32.96
N SER A 460 3.12 -1.12 33.14
CA SER A 460 2.90 -2.39 33.87
C SER A 460 3.02 -3.66 33.02
N VAL A 461 2.95 -3.57 31.68
CA VAL A 461 2.92 -4.75 30.80
C VAL A 461 4.02 -4.64 29.74
N ILE A 462 4.98 -5.56 29.73
CA ILE A 462 5.96 -5.66 28.64
C ILE A 462 5.39 -6.56 27.54
N THR A 463 5.46 -6.09 26.29
CA THR A 463 5.14 -6.89 25.09
C THR A 463 6.00 -6.44 23.91
N ASP A 464 6.39 -7.37 23.05
CA ASP A 464 7.03 -7.01 21.77
C ASP A 464 5.96 -6.61 20.73
N THR A 465 6.33 -5.70 19.84
CA THR A 465 5.55 -5.26 18.68
C THR A 465 5.56 -6.24 17.50
N VAL A 466 6.29 -7.37 17.52
CA VAL A 466 6.18 -8.43 16.48
C VAL A 466 4.74 -8.86 16.28
N TYR A 467 4.05 -9.14 17.39
CA TYR A 467 2.63 -9.50 17.41
C TYR A 467 1.80 -8.56 18.29
N GLY A 468 2.40 -7.90 19.29
CA GLY A 468 1.67 -7.11 20.28
C GLY A 468 1.04 -5.82 19.75
N PHE A 469 1.38 -5.38 18.54
CA PHE A 469 0.82 -4.18 17.92
C PHE A 469 -0.72 -4.19 17.87
N GLY A 470 -1.34 -5.38 17.72
CA GLY A 470 -2.80 -5.50 17.70
C GLY A 470 -3.45 -5.17 19.04
N ILE A 471 -2.80 -5.56 20.13
CA ILE A 471 -3.24 -5.33 21.52
C ILE A 471 -3.06 -3.86 21.89
N ILE A 472 -1.89 -3.31 21.56
CA ILE A 472 -1.56 -1.89 21.80
C ILE A 472 -2.51 -0.97 21.02
N ALA A 473 -2.80 -1.30 19.75
CA ALA A 473 -3.72 -0.52 18.93
C ALA A 473 -5.17 -0.56 19.48
N ALA A 474 -5.58 -1.69 20.04
CA ALA A 474 -6.91 -1.89 20.63
C ALA A 474 -7.09 -1.22 22.00
N SER A 475 -6.03 -1.17 22.82
CA SER A 475 -6.14 -0.67 24.19
C SER A 475 -6.46 0.82 24.27
N PRO A 476 -7.35 1.28 25.18
CA PRO A 476 -7.58 2.70 25.42
C PRO A 476 -6.39 3.39 26.14
N ARG A 477 -5.58 2.64 26.90
CA ARG A 477 -4.43 3.12 27.68
C ARG A 477 -3.10 2.59 27.13
N PRO A 478 -2.59 3.12 25.99
CA PRO A 478 -1.36 2.63 25.37
C PRO A 478 -0.12 2.78 26.27
N LYS A 479 -0.15 3.69 27.26
CA LYS A 479 0.95 3.89 28.22
C LYS A 479 1.09 2.77 29.25
N MET A 480 0.11 1.87 29.35
CA MET A 480 0.22 0.64 30.13
C MET A 480 1.33 -0.27 29.60
N PHE A 481 1.61 -0.20 28.29
CA PHE A 481 2.55 -1.10 27.62
C PHE A 481 3.95 -0.50 27.53
N VAL A 482 4.94 -1.34 27.78
CA VAL A 482 6.37 -1.10 27.56
C VAL A 482 6.77 -1.86 26.30
N ILE A 483 7.24 -1.13 25.29
CA ILE A 483 7.45 -1.68 23.93
C ILE A 483 8.87 -1.38 23.42
N PRO A 484 9.41 -2.14 22.44
CA PRO A 484 10.80 -2.01 22.00
C PRO A 484 11.23 -0.61 21.54
N SER A 485 10.30 0.25 21.15
CA SER A 485 10.58 1.63 20.76
C SER A 485 10.76 2.59 21.94
N ASP A 486 10.44 2.19 23.16
CA ASP A 486 10.60 3.03 24.34
C ASP A 486 12.10 3.12 24.73
N PRO A 487 12.63 4.31 25.07
CA PRO A 487 14.05 4.48 25.40
C PRO A 487 14.53 3.64 26.59
N ASP A 488 13.63 3.36 27.54
CA ASP A 488 13.88 2.59 28.75
C ASP A 488 13.53 1.10 28.61
N PHE A 489 13.10 0.64 27.42
CA PHE A 489 12.63 -0.73 27.20
C PHE A 489 13.61 -1.80 27.70
N THR A 490 14.88 -1.68 27.34
CA THR A 490 15.93 -2.65 27.72
C THR A 490 16.16 -2.68 29.24
N GLU A 491 16.03 -1.54 29.92
CA GLU A 491 16.16 -1.46 31.37
C GLU A 491 15.02 -2.22 32.05
N LEU A 492 13.77 -1.90 31.66
CA LEU A 492 12.57 -2.55 32.20
C LEU A 492 12.51 -4.05 31.86
N LEU A 493 12.96 -4.43 30.66
CA LEU A 493 13.03 -5.83 30.23
C LEU A 493 14.11 -6.63 30.98
N ASN A 494 15.21 -5.99 31.39
CA ASN A 494 16.28 -6.70 32.08
C ASN A 494 15.96 -6.97 33.55
N ASP A 495 15.23 -6.05 34.19
CA ASP A 495 14.79 -6.15 35.58
C ASP A 495 13.32 -5.70 35.76
N PRO A 496 12.35 -6.56 35.39
CA PRO A 496 10.93 -6.19 35.45
C PRO A 496 10.44 -5.98 36.89
N VAL A 497 11.03 -6.67 37.87
CA VAL A 497 10.63 -6.60 39.28
C VAL A 497 10.97 -5.24 39.87
N GLU A 498 12.24 -4.82 39.76
CA GLU A 498 12.68 -3.54 40.32
C GLU A 498 12.01 -2.34 39.65
N ASN A 499 11.63 -2.47 38.39
CA ASN A 499 10.98 -1.42 37.61
C ASN A 499 9.43 -1.43 37.69
N GLY A 500 8.85 -2.25 38.57
CA GLY A 500 7.41 -2.24 38.84
C GLY A 500 6.53 -2.80 37.72
N VAL A 501 7.11 -3.57 36.79
CA VAL A 501 6.37 -4.29 35.75
C VAL A 501 5.56 -5.39 36.42
N ARG A 502 4.28 -5.50 36.06
CA ARG A 502 3.34 -6.47 36.64
C ARG A 502 3.17 -7.70 35.78
N TYR A 503 3.23 -7.55 34.46
CA TYR A 503 3.03 -8.66 33.54
C TYR A 503 4.01 -8.66 32.35
N LEU A 504 4.33 -9.87 31.91
CA LEU A 504 5.01 -10.14 30.65
C LEU A 504 4.02 -10.84 29.72
N LEU A 505 3.75 -10.26 28.56
CA LEU A 505 2.85 -10.83 27.58
C LEU A 505 3.66 -11.45 26.44
N SER A 506 3.70 -12.78 26.39
CA SER A 506 4.60 -13.52 25.49
C SER A 506 3.88 -14.39 24.47
N VAL A 507 4.65 -14.76 23.45
CA VAL A 507 4.27 -15.63 22.33
C VAL A 507 5.27 -16.79 22.21
N PRO A 508 4.94 -17.91 21.55
CA PRO A 508 5.86 -19.04 21.39
C PRO A 508 7.18 -18.62 20.71
N PRO A 509 8.33 -19.20 21.09
CA PRO A 509 9.63 -18.93 20.44
C PRO A 509 9.76 -19.67 19.11
N THR A 510 8.73 -19.63 18.27
CA THR A 510 8.66 -20.28 16.95
C THR A 510 8.14 -19.30 15.91
N GLY A 511 8.44 -19.56 14.64
CA GLY A 511 8.10 -18.63 13.56
C GLY A 511 8.66 -17.24 13.84
N ARG A 512 7.81 -16.21 13.69
CA ARG A 512 8.18 -14.82 14.01
C ARG A 512 8.52 -14.57 15.49
N GLY A 513 7.97 -15.38 16.40
CA GLY A 513 8.20 -15.25 17.83
C GLY A 513 9.64 -15.55 18.25
N THR A 514 10.46 -16.13 17.36
CA THR A 514 11.91 -16.29 17.56
C THR A 514 12.65 -14.94 17.71
N SER A 515 12.10 -13.87 17.13
CA SER A 515 12.65 -12.51 17.21
C SER A 515 11.98 -11.64 18.28
N ASP A 516 11.04 -12.19 19.04
CA ASP A 516 10.37 -11.49 20.13
C ASP A 516 11.37 -11.18 21.24
N ALA A 517 11.43 -9.92 21.67
CA ALA A 517 12.38 -9.45 22.68
C ALA A 517 12.26 -10.19 24.02
N LEU A 518 11.06 -10.62 24.43
CA LEU A 518 10.88 -11.43 25.63
C LEU A 518 11.49 -12.82 25.44
N ASN A 519 11.33 -13.43 24.27
CA ASN A 519 11.94 -14.74 23.98
C ASN A 519 13.47 -14.65 23.84
N LEU A 520 13.99 -13.54 23.31
CA LEU A 520 15.44 -13.30 23.25
C LEU A 520 16.05 -13.10 24.64
N ARG A 521 15.37 -12.36 25.52
CA ARG A 521 15.83 -12.09 26.88
C ARG A 521 15.64 -13.29 27.80
N TYR A 522 14.50 -13.95 27.71
CA TYR A 522 14.06 -15.04 28.57
C TYR A 522 13.65 -16.25 27.71
N PRO A 523 14.61 -17.07 27.23
CA PRO A 523 14.34 -18.14 26.26
C PRO A 523 13.32 -19.19 26.71
N THR A 524 13.20 -19.42 28.01
CA THR A 524 12.25 -20.38 28.61
C THR A 524 10.98 -19.72 29.12
N LEU A 525 10.76 -18.43 28.87
CA LEU A 525 9.61 -17.69 29.41
C LEU A 525 8.30 -18.33 28.96
N TYR A 526 8.16 -18.62 27.67
CA TYR A 526 6.93 -19.18 27.14
C TYR A 526 6.63 -20.56 27.72
N GLU A 527 7.63 -21.36 28.09
CA GLU A 527 7.45 -22.73 28.59
C GLU A 527 7.24 -22.79 30.11
N THR A 528 8.04 -22.03 30.87
CA THR A 528 8.13 -22.17 32.33
C THR A 528 8.03 -20.87 33.11
N GLY A 529 7.93 -19.71 32.44
CA GLY A 529 8.00 -18.40 33.09
C GLY A 529 9.44 -17.92 33.39
N ALA A 530 10.46 -18.68 32.98
CA ALA A 530 11.89 -18.36 33.10
C ALA A 530 12.35 -17.92 34.52
N GLU A 531 11.70 -18.44 35.57
CA GLU A 531 11.95 -18.09 36.99
C GLU A 531 11.73 -16.60 37.35
N VAL A 532 11.32 -15.77 36.39
CA VAL A 532 11.05 -14.33 36.58
C VAL A 532 9.55 -14.05 36.76
N ALA A 533 8.69 -14.95 36.29
CA ALA A 533 7.25 -14.78 36.29
C ALA A 533 6.50 -16.11 36.37
N THR A 534 5.24 -16.07 36.80
CA THR A 534 4.33 -17.23 36.88
C THR A 534 3.22 -17.09 35.83
N LEU A 535 2.80 -18.22 35.25
CA LEU A 535 1.73 -18.21 34.23
C LEU A 535 0.39 -17.83 34.87
N GLU A 536 -0.19 -16.72 34.42
CA GLU A 536 -1.50 -16.25 34.87
C GLU A 536 -2.61 -16.77 33.95
N LEU A 537 -2.40 -16.64 32.63
CA LEU A 537 -3.42 -16.93 31.64
C LEU A 537 -2.81 -17.43 30.34
N GLU A 538 -3.39 -18.50 29.79
CA GLU A 538 -3.12 -18.98 28.43
C GLU A 538 -4.32 -18.66 27.54
N ILE A 539 -4.06 -18.08 26.37
CA ILE A 539 -5.07 -17.46 25.51
C ILE A 539 -4.89 -17.96 24.08
N PRO A 540 -5.60 -19.05 23.70
CA PRO A 540 -5.57 -19.56 22.34
C PRO A 540 -6.07 -18.52 21.32
N ASN A 541 -5.46 -18.47 20.14
CA ASN A 541 -5.78 -17.50 19.11
C ASN A 541 -6.77 -18.05 18.08
N ASP A 542 -7.83 -17.29 17.78
CA ASP A 542 -8.81 -17.64 16.76
C ASP A 542 -8.49 -17.03 15.37
N GLY A 543 -7.44 -16.21 15.29
CA GLY A 543 -6.97 -15.55 14.08
C GLY A 543 -6.06 -16.41 13.20
N ASP A 544 -6.04 -16.11 11.89
CA ASP A 544 -5.08 -16.73 10.97
C ASP A 544 -3.67 -16.12 11.08
N GLY A 545 -2.64 -16.97 11.08
CA GLY A 545 -1.25 -16.55 11.21
C GLY A 545 -0.87 -15.83 12.51
N GLN A 546 -1.72 -15.86 13.54
CA GLN A 546 -1.45 -15.31 14.88
C GLN A 546 -1.02 -16.39 15.87
N PRO A 547 -0.15 -16.07 16.85
CA PRO A 547 0.27 -17.00 17.88
C PRO A 547 -0.76 -17.10 19.01
N ASP A 548 -0.74 -18.22 19.72
CA ASP A 548 -1.34 -18.29 21.05
C ASP A 548 -0.57 -17.38 22.01
N TRP A 549 -1.29 -16.73 22.91
CA TRP A 549 -0.72 -15.78 23.86
C TRP A 549 -0.63 -16.38 25.25
N ARG A 550 0.41 -16.01 26.01
CA ARG A 550 0.50 -16.29 27.44
C ARG A 550 0.79 -15.01 28.21
N LEU A 551 -0.02 -14.78 29.23
CA LEU A 551 0.18 -13.69 30.18
C LEU A 551 0.87 -14.24 31.42
N TYR A 552 2.03 -13.70 31.74
CA TYR A 552 2.82 -14.06 32.90
C TYR A 552 2.80 -12.94 33.93
N ARG A 553 2.52 -13.25 35.20
CA ARG A 553 2.62 -12.32 36.32
C ARG A 553 4.05 -12.30 36.83
N VAL A 554 4.68 -11.14 36.85
CA VAL A 554 6.05 -10.98 37.36
C VAL A 554 6.07 -11.31 38.86
N ALA A 555 7.04 -12.12 39.30
CA ALA A 555 7.12 -12.57 40.68
C ALA A 555 7.40 -11.39 41.62
N ASP A 556 6.55 -11.19 42.63
CA ASP A 556 6.78 -10.18 43.68
C ASP A 556 7.77 -10.78 44.70
N PRO A 557 8.89 -10.10 45.07
CA PRO A 557 9.85 -10.61 46.05
C PRO A 557 9.23 -10.90 47.43
N SER A 558 7.98 -10.50 47.69
CA SER A 558 7.24 -10.84 48.92
C SER A 558 6.50 -12.18 48.90
N GLU A 559 6.39 -12.87 47.76
CA GLU A 559 5.69 -14.18 47.66
C GLU A 559 6.63 -15.39 47.78
N SER A 560 7.94 -15.19 47.86
CA SER A 560 8.95 -16.20 48.15
C SER A 560 9.35 -16.22 49.63
N GLY A 561 8.34 -16.30 50.51
CA GLY A 561 8.49 -16.46 51.97
C GLY A 561 8.34 -17.90 52.43
#